data_AF-A0A1I1RLW9-F1
#
_entry.id   AF-A0A1I1RLW9-F1
#
_cell.length_a   1.000
_cell.length_b   1.000
_cell.length_c   1.000
_cell.angle_alpha   90.00
_cell.angle_beta   90.00
_cell.angle_gamma   90.00
#
_symmetry.space_group_name_H-M   'P 1'
#
loop_
_entity.id
_entity.type
_entity.pdbx_description
1 polymer ?
#
loop_
_entity_poly.entity_id
_entity_poly.type
_entity_poly.pdbx_seq_one_letter_code
_entity_poly.pdbx_strand_id
1 'polypeptide(L)'
;MSPLTGLLQFVPNIEIANKFLESEFCLKDILSYKQKDFKSDCCNNVKYDNLEGKILTTGIIEKCCFISCFTMLNDSFFEKNPPYKLKKEIIEGLEKGNVSEYGKMDPRPFITIKRANVEPVVDELCVQSKSFLKSINYNGPGFSTKAVLYLELEDYLKRGSEAQEKLNNIRSSNEKVELININNLTDQQKTDLCDALKFMYFTKLKKYQVQNEYRMHIISDDPLPEKYLVNGLLRVPIKKNLHNYIKVHKVHDDIYNLTKYDL
;
A
#
# COMPACT_ATOMS: atom_id res chain seq x y z
N MET A 1 0.99 20.81 12.67
CA MET A 1 2.31 20.86 12.00
C MET A 1 2.52 19.55 11.26
N SER A 2 2.79 19.61 9.95
CA SER A 2 3.52 18.59 9.19
C SER A 2 4.73 19.35 8.65
N PRO A 3 5.99 18.96 8.91
CA PRO A 3 6.53 17.72 8.33
C PRO A 3 7.74 17.06 9.05
N LEU A 4 7.71 15.73 9.15
CA LEU A 4 8.87 14.97 8.68
C LEU A 4 8.37 13.97 7.62
N THR A 5 9.19 13.65 6.64
CA THR A 5 8.75 12.90 5.44
C THR A 5 9.69 11.75 5.17
N GLY A 6 10.36 11.25 6.22
CA GLY A 6 11.00 9.96 6.14
C GLY A 6 9.93 8.88 5.96
N LEU A 7 10.26 7.87 5.16
CA LEU A 7 9.41 6.70 4.98
C LEU A 7 10.00 5.53 5.75
N LEU A 8 9.13 4.71 6.35
CA LEU A 8 9.50 3.46 7.02
C LEU A 8 8.65 2.32 6.47
N GLN A 9 9.26 1.16 6.24
CA GLN A 9 8.53 -0.04 5.86
C GLN A 9 9.14 -1.27 6.52
N PHE A 10 8.32 -2.06 7.22
CA PHE A 10 8.69 -3.41 7.63
C PHE A 10 8.66 -4.34 6.42
N VAL A 11 9.68 -5.18 6.29
CA VAL A 11 9.83 -6.12 5.18
C VAL A 11 9.85 -7.56 5.71
N PRO A 12 9.48 -8.58 4.90
CA PRO A 12 9.27 -9.93 5.42
C PRO A 12 10.53 -10.59 6.00
N ASN A 13 11.71 -10.32 5.42
CA ASN A 13 12.98 -10.87 5.88
C ASN A 13 14.15 -10.00 5.39
N ILE A 14 15.36 -10.31 5.88
CA ILE A 14 16.57 -9.54 5.60
C ILE A 14 17.05 -9.66 4.15
N GLU A 15 16.78 -10.79 3.48
CA GLU A 15 17.15 -10.97 2.06
C GLU A 15 16.38 -9.98 1.17
N ILE A 16 15.07 -9.85 1.41
CA ILE A 16 14.23 -8.86 0.71
C ILE A 16 14.70 -7.44 1.04
N ALA A 17 15.04 -7.15 2.30
CA ALA A 17 15.52 -5.84 2.70
C ALA A 17 16.81 -5.44 1.95
N ASN A 18 17.77 -6.36 1.83
CA ASN A 18 19.06 -6.12 1.19
C ASN A 18 18.95 -5.94 -0.33
N LYS A 19 17.91 -6.50 -0.97
CA LYS A 19 17.68 -6.38 -2.42
C LYS A 19 16.68 -5.28 -2.78
N PHE A 20 16.07 -4.64 -1.78
CA PHE A 20 15.01 -3.65 -2.01
C PHE A 20 15.53 -2.48 -2.84
N LEU A 21 14.83 -2.17 -3.94
CA LEU A 21 15.19 -1.11 -4.90
C LEU A 21 16.56 -1.26 -5.59
N GLU A 22 17.17 -2.45 -5.53
CA GLU A 22 18.45 -2.73 -6.19
C GLU A 22 18.26 -2.87 -7.71
N SER A 23 17.36 -3.77 -8.12
CA SER A 23 17.07 -4.07 -9.53
C SER A 23 15.58 -4.01 -9.88
N GLU A 24 14.72 -3.94 -8.87
CA GLU A 24 13.27 -3.98 -9.05
C GLU A 24 12.51 -3.32 -7.91
N PHE A 25 11.27 -2.93 -8.22
CA PHE A 25 10.29 -2.47 -7.27
C PHE A 25 9.03 -3.36 -7.38
N CYS A 26 8.67 -3.99 -6.26
CA CYS A 26 7.52 -4.88 -6.20
C CYS A 26 6.31 -4.12 -5.67
N LEU A 27 5.24 -4.12 -6.44
CA LEU A 27 3.93 -3.65 -6.04
C LEU A 27 3.01 -4.86 -5.89
N LYS A 28 2.34 -4.99 -4.76
CA LYS A 28 1.44 -6.10 -4.49
C LYS A 28 0.02 -5.71 -4.86
N ASP A 29 -0.72 -6.63 -5.48
CA ASP A 29 -2.15 -6.46 -5.68
C ASP A 29 -2.81 -6.16 -4.33
N ILE A 30 -3.57 -5.07 -4.28
CA ILE A 30 -4.23 -4.63 -3.06
C ILE A 30 -5.23 -5.66 -2.52
N LEU A 31 -5.87 -6.45 -3.38
CA LEU A 31 -6.76 -7.53 -2.94
C LEU A 31 -6.01 -8.74 -2.38
N SER A 32 -4.77 -8.96 -2.79
CA SER A 32 -3.87 -9.93 -2.15
C SER A 32 -3.47 -9.55 -0.71
N TYR A 33 -3.69 -8.30 -0.27
CA TYR A 33 -3.65 -7.97 1.17
C TYR A 33 -4.88 -8.45 1.93
N LYS A 34 -5.97 -8.79 1.22
CA LYS A 34 -7.26 -9.24 1.76
C LYS A 34 -7.46 -10.76 1.69
N GLN A 35 -6.91 -11.46 0.70
CA GLN A 35 -7.15 -12.91 0.53
C GLN A 35 -6.56 -13.82 1.63
N LYS A 36 -5.64 -13.34 2.48
CA LYS A 36 -5.21 -14.11 3.66
C LYS A 36 -6.34 -14.26 4.71
N ASP A 37 -7.47 -13.56 4.53
CA ASP A 37 -8.61 -13.53 5.46
C ASP A 37 -9.54 -14.76 5.40
N PHE A 38 -9.48 -15.62 4.38
CA PHE A 38 -10.42 -16.76 4.28
C PHE A 38 -9.90 -18.07 4.89
N LYS A 39 -8.65 -18.12 5.37
CA LYS A 39 -8.05 -19.35 5.93
C LYS A 39 -7.84 -19.35 7.45
N SER A 40 -8.14 -18.27 8.16
CA SER A 40 -7.99 -18.26 9.62
C SER A 40 -9.10 -17.47 10.31
N ASP A 41 -10.11 -18.18 10.82
CA ASP A 41 -11.03 -17.71 11.88
C ASP A 41 -10.32 -17.48 13.23
N CYS A 42 -8.98 -17.50 13.26
CA CYS A 42 -8.19 -17.36 14.46
C CYS A 42 -7.44 -16.03 14.40
N CYS A 43 -7.82 -15.11 15.29
CA CYS A 43 -7.12 -13.90 15.71
C CYS A 43 -7.68 -12.57 15.16
N ASN A 44 -8.55 -11.95 15.97
CA ASN A 44 -8.99 -10.54 15.94
C ASN A 44 -7.87 -9.48 16.11
N ASN A 45 -6.60 -9.83 15.85
CA ASN A 45 -5.43 -9.02 16.23
C ASN A 45 -4.57 -8.51 15.06
N VAL A 46 -5.05 -8.59 13.82
CA VAL A 46 -4.20 -8.24 12.68
C VAL A 46 -4.26 -6.74 12.34
N LYS A 47 -3.14 -6.20 11.85
CA LYS A 47 -2.92 -4.83 11.31
C LYS A 47 -3.87 -4.43 10.16
N TYR A 48 -4.80 -5.31 9.81
CA TYR A 48 -5.72 -5.20 8.70
C TYR A 48 -7.12 -4.91 9.21
N ASP A 49 -7.80 -4.04 8.50
CA ASP A 49 -9.18 -3.67 8.74
C ASP A 49 -10.06 -4.72 8.06
N ASN A 50 -10.80 -5.50 8.84
CA ASN A 50 -11.74 -6.49 8.31
C ASN A 50 -12.91 -5.84 7.56
N LEU A 51 -13.03 -4.52 7.56
CA LEU A 51 -13.96 -3.76 6.74
C LEU A 51 -13.28 -3.12 5.50
N GLU A 52 -11.94 -3.14 5.39
CA GLU A 52 -11.19 -2.50 4.30
C GLU A 52 -11.54 -3.09 2.93
N GLY A 53 -12.38 -2.34 2.21
CA GLY A 53 -12.84 -2.68 0.87
C GLY A 53 -13.58 -4.00 0.79
N LYS A 54 -14.45 -4.29 1.77
CA LYS A 54 -15.53 -5.29 1.65
C LYS A 54 -16.54 -4.82 0.60
N ILE A 55 -16.27 -5.15 -0.66
CA ILE A 55 -17.24 -5.03 -1.75
C ILE A 55 -17.28 -6.39 -2.46
N LEU A 56 -18.49 -6.94 -2.59
CA LEU A 56 -18.81 -8.36 -2.83
C LEU A 56 -18.35 -8.98 -4.15
N THR A 57 -17.47 -8.38 -4.96
CA THR A 57 -17.01 -9.05 -6.21
C THR A 57 -15.66 -8.55 -6.66
N THR A 58 -14.68 -9.45 -6.59
CA THR A 58 -13.23 -9.18 -6.59
C THR A 58 -12.57 -9.32 -7.96
N GLY A 59 -13.14 -10.07 -8.90
CA GLY A 59 -12.43 -10.52 -10.11
C GLY A 59 -11.89 -9.41 -11.03
N ILE A 60 -12.51 -8.24 -11.03
CA ILE A 60 -12.15 -7.09 -11.90
C ILE A 60 -11.03 -6.26 -11.29
N ILE A 61 -10.99 -6.26 -9.97
CA ILE A 61 -10.24 -5.35 -9.12
C ILE A 61 -8.82 -5.93 -8.89
N GLU A 62 -8.67 -7.26 -8.93
CA GLU A 62 -7.43 -8.00 -8.59
C GLU A 62 -6.22 -7.65 -9.47
N LYS A 63 -6.40 -7.09 -10.67
CA LYS A 63 -5.31 -6.88 -11.63
C LYS A 63 -5.11 -5.43 -12.07
N CYS A 64 -5.80 -4.52 -11.41
CA CYS A 64 -5.88 -3.12 -11.83
C CYS A 64 -5.32 -2.16 -10.78
N CYS A 65 -4.95 -2.64 -9.58
CA CYS A 65 -4.36 -1.80 -8.55
C CYS A 65 -3.26 -2.54 -7.77
N PHE A 66 -2.04 -2.05 -7.91
CA PHE A 66 -0.87 -2.59 -7.24
C PHE A 66 -0.27 -1.50 -6.35
N ILE A 67 0.03 -1.85 -5.11
CA ILE A 67 0.51 -0.91 -4.10
C ILE A 67 1.76 -1.43 -3.37
N SER A 68 2.55 -0.49 -2.85
CA SER A 68 3.49 -0.71 -1.76
C SER A 68 3.20 0.32 -0.67
N CYS A 69 3.10 -0.16 0.57
CA CYS A 69 2.73 0.67 1.72
C CYS A 69 3.95 1.03 2.55
N PHE A 70 4.19 2.32 2.71
CA PHE A 70 5.14 2.88 3.68
C PHE A 70 4.38 3.57 4.80
N THR A 71 4.98 3.68 5.98
CA THR A 71 4.58 4.62 7.01
C THR A 71 5.29 5.94 6.77
N MET A 72 4.53 7.02 6.65
CA MET A 72 5.09 8.37 6.66
C MET A 72 5.35 8.78 8.12
N LEU A 73 6.60 9.01 8.48
CA LEU A 73 6.96 9.38 9.85
C LEU A 73 6.79 10.88 10.06
N ASN A 74 5.83 11.29 10.87
CA ASN A 74 5.58 12.70 11.18
C ASN A 74 6.20 13.10 12.53
N ASP A 75 6.40 14.39 12.76
CA ASP A 75 7.03 14.90 13.99
C ASP A 75 6.29 14.47 15.27
N SER A 76 4.97 14.31 15.22
CA SER A 76 4.17 13.93 16.39
C SER A 76 4.41 12.49 16.86
N PHE A 77 5.07 11.66 16.03
CA PHE A 77 5.44 10.29 16.37
C PHE A 77 6.68 10.19 17.26
N PHE A 78 7.42 11.29 17.40
CA PHE A 78 8.65 11.34 18.19
C PHE A 78 8.43 11.99 19.56
N GLU A 79 9.23 11.58 20.53
CA GLU A 79 9.30 12.20 21.84
C GLU A 79 9.62 13.70 21.73
N LYS A 80 9.01 14.51 22.63
CA LYS A 80 9.20 15.97 22.60
C LYS A 80 10.58 16.41 23.07
N ASN A 81 11.23 15.60 23.91
CA ASN A 81 12.54 15.88 24.48
C ASN A 81 13.61 15.00 23.82
N PRO A 82 14.88 15.46 23.78
CA PRO A 82 16.00 14.60 23.39
C PRO A 82 15.96 13.27 24.15
N PRO A 83 16.25 12.14 23.49
CA PRO A 83 16.83 12.00 22.16
C PRO A 83 15.84 12.07 20.97
N TYR A 84 14.58 12.47 21.16
CA TYR A 84 13.56 12.52 20.10
C TYR A 84 13.37 11.17 19.38
N LYS A 85 13.32 10.09 20.17
CA LYS A 85 13.05 8.73 19.70
C LYS A 85 11.59 8.58 19.28
N LEU A 86 11.30 7.57 18.46
CA LEU A 86 9.92 7.14 18.24
C LEU A 86 9.26 6.77 19.57
N LYS A 87 8.04 7.26 19.77
CA LYS A 87 7.23 6.94 20.95
C LYS A 87 6.89 5.46 20.97
N LYS A 88 6.87 4.86 22.17
CA LYS A 88 6.63 3.43 22.36
C LYS A 88 5.28 2.99 21.78
N GLU A 89 4.23 3.75 22.01
CA GLU A 89 2.88 3.45 21.52
C GLU A 89 2.78 3.49 19.98
N ILE A 90 3.65 4.25 19.31
CA ILE A 90 3.74 4.28 17.85
C ILE A 90 4.38 3.00 17.36
N ILE A 91 5.50 2.59 17.96
CA ILE A 91 6.22 1.35 17.61
C ILE A 91 5.28 0.15 17.78
N GLU A 92 4.64 0.02 18.95
CA GLU A 92 3.67 -1.04 19.24
C GLU A 92 2.51 -1.06 18.22
N GLY A 93 1.99 0.12 17.86
CA GLY A 93 0.94 0.24 16.85
C GLY A 93 1.36 -0.19 15.45
N LEU A 94 2.60 0.09 15.06
CA LEU A 94 3.16 -0.31 13.75
C LEU A 94 3.45 -1.82 13.68
N GLU A 95 3.85 -2.42 14.81
CA GLU A 95 4.24 -3.83 14.95
C GLU A 95 3.07 -4.77 15.17
N LYS A 96 1.92 -4.28 15.66
CA LYS A 96 0.77 -5.08 16.09
C LYS A 96 0.29 -6.19 15.12
N GLY A 97 0.55 -6.09 13.82
CA GLY A 97 0.24 -7.17 12.86
C GLY A 97 1.43 -7.73 12.10
N ASN A 98 2.64 -7.55 12.61
CA ASN A 98 3.79 -8.35 12.22
C ASN A 98 3.66 -9.71 12.94
N VAL A 99 2.76 -10.55 12.42
CA VAL A 99 2.56 -11.92 12.91
C VAL A 99 3.00 -12.93 11.87
N SER A 100 3.51 -14.08 12.34
CA SER A 100 3.81 -15.24 11.52
C SER A 100 2.53 -15.91 11.01
N GLU A 101 2.67 -16.90 10.14
CA GLU A 101 1.55 -17.73 9.68
C GLU A 101 0.81 -18.46 10.82
N TYR A 102 1.46 -18.59 11.99
CA TYR A 102 0.89 -19.20 13.18
C TYR A 102 0.32 -18.17 14.18
N GLY A 103 0.21 -16.90 13.78
CA GLY A 103 -0.37 -15.83 14.62
C GLY A 103 0.54 -15.34 15.75
N LYS A 104 1.81 -15.77 15.80
CA LYS A 104 2.79 -15.28 16.78
C LYS A 104 3.42 -13.98 16.32
N MET A 105 3.67 -13.05 17.24
CA MET A 105 4.46 -11.85 16.95
C MET A 105 5.81 -12.24 16.35
N ASP A 106 6.14 -11.64 15.23
CA ASP A 106 7.30 -11.95 14.41
C ASP A 106 8.05 -10.64 14.13
N PRO A 107 9.11 -10.33 14.90
CA PRO A 107 9.96 -9.17 14.68
C PRO A 107 10.48 -9.12 13.25
N ARG A 108 10.18 -8.05 12.52
CA ARG A 108 10.60 -7.88 11.13
C ARG A 108 11.72 -6.87 11.00
N PRO A 109 12.68 -7.11 10.08
CA PRO A 109 13.57 -6.05 9.64
C PRO A 109 12.75 -4.94 8.96
N PHE A 110 13.34 -3.75 8.92
CA PHE A 110 12.69 -2.61 8.29
C PHE A 110 13.69 -1.78 7.51
N ILE A 111 13.16 -1.02 6.56
CA ILE A 111 13.91 -0.05 5.78
C ILE A 111 13.41 1.35 6.10
N THR A 112 14.31 2.31 5.98
CA THR A 112 13.96 3.74 6.05
C THR A 112 14.47 4.49 4.84
N ILE A 113 13.67 5.43 4.34
CA ILE A 113 14.08 6.40 3.32
C ILE A 113 14.10 7.76 4.01
N LYS A 114 15.25 8.42 4.00
CA LYS A 114 15.38 9.77 4.57
C LYS A 114 14.55 10.76 3.75
N ARG A 115 14.01 11.80 4.38
CA ARG A 115 13.23 12.87 3.76
C ARG A 115 13.91 13.43 2.51
N ALA A 116 15.21 13.70 2.57
CA ALA A 116 15.99 14.24 1.45
C ALA A 116 16.05 13.28 0.23
N ASN A 117 15.80 11.98 0.45
CA ASN A 117 15.85 10.94 -0.57
C ASN A 117 14.47 10.53 -1.08
N VAL A 118 13.38 10.93 -0.43
CA VAL A 118 12.03 10.49 -0.82
C VAL A 118 11.64 10.96 -2.21
N GLU A 119 11.79 12.25 -2.48
CA GLU A 119 11.48 12.83 -3.80
C GLU A 119 12.35 12.21 -4.92
N PRO A 120 13.70 12.13 -4.79
CA PRO A 120 14.53 11.42 -5.76
C PRO A 120 14.11 9.97 -6.04
N VAL A 121 13.72 9.22 -5.00
CA VAL A 121 13.27 7.82 -5.16
C VAL A 121 11.92 7.78 -5.87
N VAL A 122 10.97 8.62 -5.48
CA VAL A 122 9.62 8.68 -6.06
C VAL A 122 9.68 9.08 -7.54
N ASP A 123 10.49 10.08 -7.88
CA ASP A 123 10.65 10.54 -9.26
C ASP A 123 11.25 9.46 -10.16
N GLU A 124 12.31 8.79 -9.68
CA GLU A 124 12.92 7.70 -10.44
C GLU A 124 11.95 6.52 -10.60
N LEU A 125 11.23 6.12 -9.54
CA LEU A 125 10.20 5.09 -9.64
C LEU A 125 9.09 5.47 -10.63
N CYS A 126 8.72 6.75 -10.70
CA CYS A 126 7.77 7.26 -11.68
C CYS A 126 8.27 7.06 -13.12
N VAL A 127 9.52 7.43 -13.39
CA VAL A 127 10.17 7.26 -14.71
C VAL A 127 10.28 5.78 -15.09
N GLN A 128 10.79 4.94 -14.19
CA GLN A 128 10.97 3.51 -14.43
C GLN A 128 9.64 2.81 -14.67
N SER A 129 8.62 3.11 -13.86
CA SER A 129 7.28 2.54 -14.01
C SER A 129 6.62 2.94 -15.33
N LYS A 130 6.69 4.22 -15.71
CA LYS A 130 6.16 4.68 -17.02
C LYS A 130 6.89 4.00 -18.18
N SER A 131 8.21 3.89 -18.11
CA SER A 131 9.00 3.20 -19.13
C SER A 131 8.62 1.72 -19.23
N PHE A 132 8.43 1.05 -18.09
CA PHE A 132 8.04 -0.36 -18.05
C PHE A 132 6.64 -0.57 -18.64
N LEU A 133 5.64 0.21 -18.20
CA LEU A 133 4.27 0.10 -18.72
C LEU A 133 4.22 0.35 -20.24
N LYS A 134 4.94 1.36 -20.74
CA LYS A 134 5.07 1.59 -22.19
C LYS A 134 5.70 0.40 -22.92
N SER A 135 6.71 -0.25 -22.34
CA SER A 135 7.38 -1.40 -22.96
C SER A 135 6.48 -2.63 -23.11
N ILE A 136 5.40 -2.70 -22.34
CA ILE A 136 4.41 -3.78 -22.40
C ILE A 136 3.12 -3.34 -23.12
N ASN A 137 3.18 -2.24 -23.88
CA ASN A 137 2.06 -1.60 -24.60
C ASN A 137 0.90 -1.16 -23.70
N TYR A 138 1.19 -0.79 -22.45
CA TYR A 138 0.21 -0.27 -21.51
C TYR A 138 0.24 1.26 -21.48
N ASN A 139 -0.87 1.89 -21.85
CA ASN A 139 -1.05 3.34 -21.81
C ASN A 139 -1.88 3.70 -20.57
N GLY A 140 -1.26 4.33 -19.57
CA GLY A 140 -1.94 4.76 -18.36
C GLY A 140 -1.17 5.83 -17.60
N PRO A 141 -1.75 6.41 -16.53
CA PRO A 141 -1.11 7.48 -15.76
C PRO A 141 0.23 7.05 -15.14
N GLY A 142 0.40 5.74 -14.94
CA GLY A 142 1.62 5.12 -14.47
C GLY A 142 1.67 5.05 -12.95
N PHE A 143 2.85 5.39 -12.40
CA PHE A 143 3.10 5.37 -10.97
C PHE A 143 2.69 6.69 -10.33
N SER A 144 2.04 6.60 -9.18
CA SER A 144 1.64 7.72 -8.36
C SER A 144 1.73 7.38 -6.88
N THR A 145 1.69 8.40 -6.04
CA THR A 145 1.80 8.26 -4.59
C THR A 145 0.65 8.96 -3.89
N LYS A 146 0.15 8.40 -2.79
CA LYS A 146 -0.95 9.01 -2.03
C LYS A 146 -0.94 8.61 -0.56
N ALA A 147 -1.20 9.58 0.32
CA ALA A 147 -1.47 9.29 1.73
C ALA A 147 -2.86 8.66 1.89
N VAL A 148 -2.98 7.69 2.79
CA VAL A 148 -4.26 7.07 3.15
C VAL A 148 -5.10 8.05 3.96
N LEU A 149 -6.38 8.13 3.63
CA LEU A 149 -7.38 8.87 4.37
C LEU A 149 -7.96 8.00 5.48
N TYR A 150 -7.90 8.50 6.70
CA TYR A 150 -8.43 7.80 7.88
C TYR A 150 -9.77 8.41 8.28
N LEU A 151 -10.82 7.58 8.32
CA LEU A 151 -12.19 7.98 8.59
C LEU A 151 -12.71 7.39 9.89
N GLU A 152 -13.56 8.12 10.61
CA GLU A 152 -14.33 7.54 11.71
C GLU A 152 -15.28 6.45 11.19
N LEU A 153 -15.74 5.56 12.08
CA LEU A 153 -16.54 4.39 11.70
C LEU A 153 -17.79 4.76 10.90
N GLU A 154 -18.54 5.78 11.34
CA GLU A 154 -19.76 6.22 10.67
C GLU A 154 -19.47 6.73 9.25
N ASP A 155 -18.50 7.63 9.09
CA ASP A 155 -18.08 8.16 7.79
C ASP A 155 -17.53 7.06 6.88
N TYR A 156 -16.78 6.12 7.43
CA TYR A 156 -16.24 4.98 6.70
C TYR A 156 -17.36 4.10 6.14
N LEU A 157 -18.34 3.73 6.97
CA LEU A 157 -19.50 2.91 6.57
C LEU A 157 -20.38 3.63 5.54
N LYS A 158 -20.58 4.94 5.71
CA LYS A 158 -21.31 5.77 4.76
C LYS A 158 -20.62 5.76 3.39
N ARG A 159 -19.33 6.09 3.34
CA ARG A 159 -18.56 6.09 2.08
C ARG A 159 -18.43 4.69 1.46
N GLY A 160 -18.40 3.65 2.29
CA GLY A 160 -18.44 2.26 1.83
C GLY A 160 -19.74 1.92 1.13
N SER A 161 -20.87 2.36 1.70
CA SER A 161 -22.19 2.20 1.08
C SER A 161 -22.29 2.95 -0.26
N GLU A 162 -21.81 4.19 -0.33
CA GLU A 162 -21.76 4.99 -1.57
C GLU A 162 -20.89 4.31 -2.65
N ALA A 163 -19.72 3.77 -2.28
CA ALA A 163 -18.85 3.03 -3.19
C ALA A 163 -19.49 1.73 -3.69
N GLN A 164 -20.24 1.02 -2.83
CA GLN A 164 -20.98 -0.18 -3.19
C GLN A 164 -22.12 0.13 -4.17
N GLU A 165 -22.86 1.22 -3.96
CA GLU A 165 -23.91 1.66 -4.88
C GLU A 165 -23.35 1.99 -6.26
N LYS A 166 -22.25 2.76 -6.32
CA LYS A 166 -21.51 3.04 -7.56
C LYS A 166 -21.14 1.77 -8.32
N LEU A 167 -20.61 0.76 -7.61
CA LEU A 167 -20.27 -0.53 -8.23
C LEU A 167 -21.50 -1.33 -8.67
N ASN A 168 -22.61 -1.27 -7.94
CA ASN A 168 -23.86 -1.91 -8.35
C ASN A 168 -24.42 -1.28 -9.63
N ASN A 169 -24.35 0.05 -9.76
CA ASN A 169 -24.81 0.77 -10.96
C ASN A 169 -24.01 0.42 -12.22
N ILE A 170 -22.74 0.02 -12.05
CA ILE A 170 -21.93 -0.47 -13.17
C ILE A 170 -22.35 -1.89 -13.59
N ARG A 171 -22.90 -2.70 -12.68
CA ARG A 171 -23.23 -4.12 -12.89
C ARG A 171 -24.62 -4.39 -13.49
N SER A 172 -25.45 -3.38 -13.65
CA SER A 172 -26.83 -3.53 -14.15
C SER A 172 -26.93 -4.11 -15.58
N SER A 173 -25.81 -4.36 -16.28
CA SER A 173 -25.74 -5.19 -17.47
C SER A 173 -25.51 -6.68 -17.14
N ASN A 174 -26.57 -7.34 -16.66
CA ASN A 174 -26.95 -8.72 -17.01
C ASN A 174 -25.92 -9.87 -17.08
N GLU A 175 -24.87 -9.94 -16.25
CA GLU A 175 -24.10 -11.19 -16.16
C GLU A 175 -23.54 -11.49 -14.76
N LYS A 176 -23.75 -12.74 -14.34
CA LYS A 176 -23.15 -13.31 -13.13
C LYS A 176 -21.64 -13.38 -13.33
N VAL A 177 -20.91 -12.50 -12.66
CA VAL A 177 -19.45 -12.59 -12.48
C VAL A 177 -18.71 -12.68 -13.82
N GLU A 178 -18.83 -11.65 -14.65
CA GLU A 178 -17.82 -11.41 -15.68
C GLU A 178 -17.04 -10.14 -15.37
N LEU A 179 -15.77 -10.18 -15.76
CA LEU A 179 -14.85 -9.05 -15.67
C LEU A 179 -15.52 -7.82 -16.32
N ILE A 180 -15.84 -6.77 -15.57
CA ILE A 180 -16.14 -5.43 -16.09
C ILE A 180 -15.01 -5.08 -17.06
N ASN A 181 -15.32 -5.15 -18.34
CA ASN A 181 -14.46 -4.62 -19.37
C ASN A 181 -14.59 -3.10 -19.35
N ILE A 182 -13.54 -2.43 -18.89
CA ILE A 182 -13.53 -0.97 -18.72
C ILE A 182 -13.71 -0.24 -20.05
N ASN A 183 -13.38 -0.88 -21.17
CA ASN A 183 -13.61 -0.35 -22.52
C ASN A 183 -15.11 -0.25 -22.87
N ASN A 184 -15.98 -1.00 -22.20
CA ASN A 184 -17.43 -0.98 -22.42
C ASN A 184 -18.17 -0.03 -21.45
N LEU A 185 -17.43 0.66 -20.58
CA LEU A 185 -18.02 1.60 -19.62
C LEU A 185 -18.21 2.98 -20.25
N THR A 186 -19.34 3.60 -19.91
CA THR A 186 -19.54 5.04 -20.10
C THR A 186 -18.55 5.84 -19.24
N ASP A 187 -18.28 7.09 -19.61
CA ASP A 187 -17.38 7.96 -18.84
C ASP A 187 -17.84 8.16 -17.39
N GLN A 188 -19.16 8.18 -17.16
CA GLN A 188 -19.74 8.24 -15.82
C GLN A 188 -19.43 6.95 -15.03
N GLN A 189 -19.60 5.78 -15.64
CA GLN A 189 -19.27 4.49 -15.00
C GLN A 189 -17.78 4.35 -14.72
N LYS A 190 -16.90 4.86 -15.59
CA LYS A 190 -15.45 4.93 -15.34
C LYS A 190 -15.14 5.83 -14.14
N THR A 191 -15.83 6.96 -14.03
CA THR A 191 -15.72 7.87 -12.88
C THR A 191 -16.18 7.19 -11.59
N ASP A 192 -17.33 6.52 -11.62
CA ASP A 192 -17.88 5.79 -10.46
C ASP A 192 -16.97 4.64 -10.03
N LEU A 193 -16.42 3.90 -10.98
CA LEU A 193 -15.42 2.86 -10.73
C LEU A 193 -14.18 3.46 -10.07
N CYS A 194 -13.62 4.53 -10.64
CA CYS A 194 -12.45 5.23 -10.10
C CYS A 194 -12.69 5.68 -8.65
N ASP A 195 -13.87 6.20 -8.34
CA ASP A 195 -14.21 6.65 -6.99
C ASP A 195 -14.38 5.49 -6.00
N ALA A 196 -15.03 4.40 -6.42
CA ALA A 196 -15.13 3.20 -5.60
C ALA A 196 -13.74 2.59 -5.34
N LEU A 197 -12.88 2.54 -6.35
CA LEU A 197 -11.49 2.13 -6.23
C LEU A 197 -10.74 3.04 -5.25
N LYS A 198 -10.86 4.36 -5.37
CA LYS A 198 -10.23 5.30 -4.42
C LYS A 198 -10.67 5.05 -2.98
N PHE A 199 -11.96 4.76 -2.74
CA PHE A 199 -12.42 4.40 -1.41
C PHE A 199 -11.74 3.11 -0.95
N MET A 200 -11.84 2.03 -1.73
CA MET A 200 -11.26 0.73 -1.38
C MET A 200 -9.74 0.79 -1.17
N TYR A 201 -9.05 1.70 -1.85
CA TYR A 201 -7.59 1.70 -1.95
C TYR A 201 -6.88 2.84 -1.24
N PHE A 202 -7.60 3.86 -0.79
CA PHE A 202 -6.98 4.99 -0.10
C PHE A 202 -7.73 5.37 1.16
N THR A 203 -8.61 4.51 1.68
CA THR A 203 -9.30 4.78 2.95
C THR A 203 -9.16 3.63 3.93
N LYS A 204 -9.05 3.98 5.22
CA LYS A 204 -9.07 3.04 6.35
C LYS A 204 -9.83 3.63 7.52
N LEU A 205 -10.26 2.79 8.46
CA LEU A 205 -10.76 3.24 9.75
C LEU A 205 -9.70 4.00 10.56
N LYS A 206 -10.16 5.01 11.29
CA LYS A 206 -9.35 5.90 12.14
C LYS A 206 -8.50 5.15 13.16
N LYS A 207 -8.99 4.02 13.68
CA LYS A 207 -8.25 3.16 14.62
C LYS A 207 -6.88 2.70 14.08
N TYR A 208 -6.66 2.72 12.77
CA TYR A 208 -5.38 2.37 12.12
C TYR A 208 -4.49 3.58 11.80
N GLN A 209 -4.85 4.79 12.24
CA GLN A 209 -4.11 6.02 11.90
C GLN A 209 -2.64 5.99 12.33
N VAL A 210 -2.29 5.20 13.35
CA VAL A 210 -0.89 4.99 13.77
C VAL A 210 0.01 4.46 12.62
N GLN A 211 -0.57 3.78 11.64
CA GLN A 211 0.16 3.30 10.45
C GLN A 211 0.61 4.43 9.53
N ASN A 212 -0.11 5.57 9.55
CA ASN A 212 0.10 6.76 8.72
C ASN A 212 0.57 6.42 7.29
N GLU A 213 -0.21 5.57 6.61
CA GLU A 213 0.20 4.92 5.37
C GLU A 213 0.35 5.91 4.23
N TYR A 214 1.45 5.76 3.51
CA TYR A 214 1.79 6.40 2.25
C TYR A 214 1.93 5.31 1.19
N ARG A 215 1.01 5.29 0.23
CA ARG A 215 0.89 4.25 -0.80
C ARG A 215 1.54 4.72 -2.09
N MET A 216 2.59 4.02 -2.49
CA MET A 216 3.13 4.05 -3.85
C MET A 216 2.33 3.06 -4.69
N HIS A 217 1.79 3.47 -5.83
CA HIS A 217 0.85 2.64 -6.56
C HIS A 217 0.88 2.81 -8.08
N ILE A 218 0.42 1.77 -8.77
CA ILE A 218 0.03 1.80 -10.16
C ILE A 218 -1.44 1.38 -10.20
N ILE A 219 -2.28 2.25 -10.76
CA ILE A 219 -3.67 1.94 -11.08
C ILE A 219 -3.79 1.95 -12.60
N SER A 220 -4.38 0.88 -13.13
CA SER A 220 -4.67 0.74 -14.55
C SER A 220 -6.16 0.57 -14.78
N ASP A 221 -6.61 1.09 -15.92
CA ASP A 221 -7.97 0.89 -16.41
C ASP A 221 -8.10 -0.44 -17.16
N ASP A 222 -7.02 -1.19 -17.41
CA ASP A 222 -7.12 -2.57 -17.91
C ASP A 222 -6.30 -3.53 -17.04
N PRO A 223 -6.71 -4.80 -16.95
CA PRO A 223 -5.93 -5.85 -16.28
C PRO A 223 -4.55 -6.00 -16.91
N LEU A 224 -3.50 -6.05 -16.08
CA LEU A 224 -2.17 -6.41 -16.56
C LEU A 224 -2.11 -7.90 -16.97
N PRO A 225 -1.39 -8.24 -18.07
CA PRO A 225 -1.20 -9.63 -18.46
C PRO A 225 -0.50 -10.45 -17.37
N GLU A 226 -1.00 -11.67 -17.10
CA GLU A 226 -0.50 -12.57 -16.05
C GLU A 226 1.00 -12.84 -16.11
N LYS A 227 1.59 -12.85 -17.31
CA LYS A 227 3.05 -13.04 -17.49
C LYS A 227 3.91 -11.97 -16.81
N TYR A 228 3.33 -10.81 -16.46
CA TYR A 228 4.00 -9.75 -15.73
C TYR A 228 3.70 -9.76 -14.22
N LEU A 229 2.87 -10.71 -13.78
CA LEU A 229 2.49 -10.92 -12.40
C LEU A 229 3.21 -12.18 -11.88
N VAL A 230 3.90 -12.07 -10.75
CA VAL A 230 4.54 -13.21 -10.08
C VAL A 230 3.90 -13.34 -8.71
N ASN A 231 3.10 -14.38 -8.49
CA ASN A 231 2.36 -14.60 -7.25
C ASN A 231 1.54 -13.37 -6.80
N GLY A 232 0.85 -12.70 -7.74
CA GLY A 232 0.07 -11.49 -7.45
C GLY A 232 0.90 -10.22 -7.21
N LEU A 233 2.21 -10.25 -7.52
CA LEU A 233 3.10 -9.09 -7.46
C LEU A 233 3.42 -8.59 -8.86
N LEU A 234 3.26 -7.29 -9.07
CA LEU A 234 3.82 -6.58 -10.20
C LEU A 234 5.28 -6.22 -9.90
N ARG A 235 6.22 -6.79 -10.66
CA ARG A 235 7.66 -6.48 -10.53
C ARG A 235 8.04 -5.46 -11.60
N VAL A 236 8.29 -4.22 -11.18
CA VAL A 236 8.76 -3.15 -12.06
C VAL A 236 10.29 -3.16 -12.07
N PRO A 237 10.95 -3.41 -13.22
CA PRO A 237 12.41 -3.33 -13.29
C PRO A 237 12.91 -1.92 -13.00
N ILE A 238 13.96 -1.81 -12.20
CA ILE A 238 14.68 -0.57 -11.93
C ILE A 238 16.02 -0.64 -12.64
N LYS A 239 16.24 0.25 -13.61
CA LYS A 239 17.52 0.32 -14.35
C LYS A 239 18.63 1.04 -13.58
N LYS A 240 18.27 1.93 -12.66
CA LYS A 240 19.20 2.71 -11.84
C LYS A 240 19.10 2.25 -10.39
N ASN A 241 20.15 1.62 -9.87
CA ASN A 241 20.15 1.12 -8.49
C ASN A 241 19.79 2.25 -7.49
N LEU A 242 18.64 2.11 -6.85
CA LEU A 242 18.09 3.05 -5.87
C LEU A 242 18.36 2.62 -4.43
N HIS A 243 19.02 1.47 -4.22
CA HIS A 243 19.33 0.93 -2.90
C HIS A 243 20.18 1.89 -2.05
N ASN A 244 21.04 2.69 -2.68
CA ASN A 244 21.86 3.68 -1.97
C ASN A 244 21.05 4.81 -1.31
N TYR A 245 19.77 4.95 -1.63
CA TYR A 245 18.88 5.95 -1.04
C TYR A 245 18.14 5.46 0.21
N ILE A 246 18.23 4.16 0.52
CA ILE A 246 17.57 3.55 1.68
C ILE A 246 18.61 3.17 2.75
N LYS A 247 18.14 3.01 3.99
CA LYS A 247 18.89 2.35 5.07
C LYS A 247 18.16 1.07 5.47
N VAL A 248 18.88 -0.04 5.47
CA VAL A 248 18.40 -1.34 5.95
C VAL A 248 18.75 -1.48 7.43
N HIS A 249 17.76 -1.75 8.27
CA HIS A 249 17.92 -2.00 9.70
C HIS A 249 17.74 -3.50 9.93
N LYS A 250 18.87 -4.18 10.23
CA LYS A 250 18.91 -5.65 10.32
C LYS A 250 18.40 -6.15 11.68
N VAL A 251 18.59 -5.34 12.72
CA VAL A 251 18.17 -5.65 14.07
C VAL A 251 16.82 -4.99 14.30
N HIS A 252 15.82 -5.79 14.66
CA HIS A 252 14.47 -5.26 14.89
C HIS A 252 14.47 -4.15 15.94
N ASP A 253 15.24 -4.33 17.02
CA ASP A 253 15.33 -3.38 18.13
C ASP A 253 15.90 -2.00 17.73
N ASP A 254 16.48 -1.86 16.53
CA ASP A 254 16.94 -0.57 16.00
C ASP A 254 15.80 0.46 15.94
N ILE A 255 14.54 0.02 15.81
CA ILE A 255 13.38 0.92 15.77
C ILE A 255 13.20 1.73 17.07
N TYR A 256 13.53 1.14 18.23
CA TYR A 256 13.49 1.81 19.55
C TYR A 256 14.59 2.86 19.72
N ASN A 257 15.56 2.88 18.81
CA ASN A 257 16.65 3.83 18.79
C ASN A 257 16.55 4.83 17.63
N LEU A 258 15.57 4.69 16.74
CA LEU A 258 15.37 5.59 15.62
C LEU A 258 14.98 6.98 16.13
N THR A 259 15.76 7.98 15.75
CA THR A 259 15.54 9.39 16.09
C THR A 259 15.03 10.17 14.90
N LYS A 260 14.40 11.32 15.16
CA LYS A 260 14.00 12.24 14.08
C LYS A 260 15.16 12.71 13.19
N TYR A 261 16.41 12.64 13.65
CA TYR A 261 17.58 13.07 12.89
C TYR A 261 18.19 11.96 12.02
N ASP A 262 17.75 10.72 12.22
CA ASP A 262 18.09 9.60 11.34
C ASP A 262 17.32 9.67 10.01
N LEU A 263 16.36 10.60 9.88
CA LEU A 263 15.30 10.61 8.87
C LEU A 263 15.23 11.93 8.09
#